data_AF-A0A0M1N2P7-F1
#
_entry.id   AF-A0A0M1N2P7-F1
#
_cell.length_a   1.000
_cell.length_b   1.000
_cell.length_c   1.000
_cell.angle_alpha   90.00
_cell.angle_beta   90.00
_cell.angle_gamma   90.00
#
_symmetry.space_group_name_H-M   'P 1'
#
loop_
_entity.id
_entity.type
_entity.pdbx_description
1 polymer ?
#
loop_
_entity_poly.entity_id
_entity_poly.type
_entity_poly.pdbx_seq_one_letter_code
_entity_poly.pdbx_strand_id
1 'polypeptide(L)'
;MRTEGKALSWRTIGLLFALIAVLVLVTVWAQAYYSKKVFYVEGIKYTQYADLGQGRLEYRAFLNRGEPIYVQTGEDVKRVVISGEVFDIRPRGVDSGQRASYEVIFPEGKTYLVKPFGDKGFLTYDEKGERVLPGFRIISGGIGQDDVSDPAQPRYDPSELVVAADAWFHVQNGSIGFFLLALGMLIYAWCGFRYEAFQRFLFHISSSNWMIVNPEPSDFYFFMCKVGGIFGMGFSLWIFFAHAL
;
A
#
# COMPACT_ATOMS: atom_id res chain seq x y z
N MET A 1 21.22 33.74 -39.37
CA MET A 1 20.88 33.81 -37.94
C MET A 1 21.73 32.79 -37.20
N ARG A 2 22.69 33.27 -36.39
CA ARG A 2 23.61 32.43 -35.62
C ARG A 2 22.95 32.17 -34.27
N THR A 3 22.53 30.94 -34.01
CA THR A 3 22.06 30.53 -32.69
C THR A 3 23.28 30.50 -31.76
N GLU A 4 23.48 31.57 -30.99
CA GLU A 4 24.43 31.54 -29.89
C GLU A 4 23.91 30.55 -28.84
N GLY A 5 24.46 29.33 -28.87
CA GLY A 5 24.24 28.33 -27.85
C GLY A 5 24.77 28.87 -26.53
N LYS A 6 23.87 29.34 -25.66
CA LYS A 6 24.17 29.77 -24.30
C LYS A 6 24.79 28.58 -23.58
N ALA A 7 26.11 28.59 -23.39
CA ALA A 7 26.83 27.49 -22.75
C ALA A 7 26.24 27.23 -21.36
N LEU A 8 25.86 25.98 -21.09
CA LEU A 8 25.27 25.58 -19.82
C LEU A 8 26.27 25.84 -18.70
N SER A 9 25.93 26.67 -17.71
CA SER A 9 26.86 26.97 -16.62
C SER A 9 27.20 25.70 -15.83
N TRP A 10 28.43 25.56 -15.33
CA TRP A 10 28.85 24.39 -14.54
C TRP A 10 27.95 24.13 -13.33
N ARG A 11 27.37 25.20 -12.76
CA ARG A 11 26.36 25.14 -11.69
C ARG A 11 25.06 24.49 -12.15
N THR A 12 24.60 24.81 -13.37
CA THR A 12 23.41 24.19 -13.98
C THR A 12 23.64 22.72 -14.28
N ILE A 13 24.83 22.37 -14.77
CA ILE A 13 25.24 20.98 -15.01
C ILE A 13 25.25 20.20 -13.69
N GLY A 14 25.88 20.75 -12.64
CA GLY A 14 25.91 20.12 -11.32
C GLY A 14 24.51 19.94 -10.71
N LEU A 15 23.62 20.92 -10.88
CA LEU A 15 22.24 20.85 -10.40
C LEU A 15 21.41 19.79 -11.15
N LEU A 16 21.61 19.66 -12.47
CA LEU A 16 21.00 18.60 -13.28
C LEU A 16 21.46 17.22 -12.83
N PHE A 17 22.77 17.02 -12.61
CA PHE A 17 23.28 15.75 -12.09
C PHE A 17 22.73 15.42 -10.71
N ALA A 18 22.62 16.40 -9.82
CA ALA A 18 22.02 16.20 -8.50
C ALA A 18 20.54 15.77 -8.60
N LEU A 19 19.76 16.42 -9.47
CA LEU A 19 18.37 16.04 -9.74
C LEU A 19 18.25 14.62 -10.29
N ILE A 20 19.10 14.24 -11.23
CA ILE A 20 19.13 12.89 -11.80
C ILE A 20 19.50 11.87 -10.71
N ALA A 21 20.50 12.16 -9.88
CA ALA A 21 20.91 11.28 -8.79
C ALA A 21 19.78 11.07 -7.76
N VAL A 22 19.08 12.15 -7.37
CA VAL A 22 17.90 12.05 -6.49
C VAL A 22 16.80 11.22 -7.14
N LEU A 23 16.52 11.43 -8.43
CA LEU A 23 15.53 10.66 -9.15
C LEU A 23 15.87 9.17 -9.17
N VAL A 24 17.12 8.82 -9.46
CA VAL A 24 17.61 7.42 -9.45
C VAL A 24 17.51 6.82 -8.06
N LEU A 25 17.85 7.57 -7.01
CA LEU A 25 17.76 7.07 -5.64
C LEU A 25 16.30 6.80 -5.25
N VAL A 26 15.39 7.69 -5.65
CA VAL A 26 13.95 7.52 -5.43
C VAL A 26 13.40 6.32 -6.20
N THR A 27 13.81 6.11 -7.46
CA THR A 27 13.33 4.96 -8.25
C THR A 27 13.85 3.64 -7.70
N VAL A 28 15.13 3.56 -7.31
CA VAL A 28 15.70 2.37 -6.69
C VAL A 28 15.01 2.06 -5.37
N TRP A 29 14.78 3.06 -4.53
CA TRP A 29 14.02 2.90 -3.29
C TRP A 29 12.58 2.45 -3.54
N ALA A 30 11.87 3.10 -4.46
CA ALA A 30 10.49 2.77 -4.79
C ALA A 30 10.39 1.34 -5.33
N GLN A 31 11.29 0.93 -6.22
CA GLN A 31 11.33 -0.44 -6.73
C GLN A 31 11.54 -1.45 -5.60
N ALA A 32 12.46 -1.18 -4.67
CA ALA A 32 12.70 -2.05 -3.51
C ALA A 32 11.53 -2.08 -2.52
N TYR A 33 10.76 -0.98 -2.40
CA TYR A 33 9.61 -0.88 -1.51
C TYR A 33 8.37 -1.58 -2.10
N TYR A 34 7.99 -1.24 -3.33
CA TYR A 34 6.76 -1.71 -4.00
C TYR A 34 6.86 -3.13 -4.55
N SER A 35 8.07 -3.65 -4.78
CA SER A 35 8.26 -5.05 -5.20
C SER A 35 7.94 -6.07 -4.09
N LYS A 36 7.96 -5.63 -2.83
CA LYS A 36 7.66 -6.51 -1.71
C LYS A 36 6.16 -6.80 -1.65
N LYS A 37 5.85 -8.09 -1.57
CA LYS A 37 4.52 -8.60 -1.28
C LYS A 37 4.28 -8.60 0.23
N VAL A 38 3.12 -8.13 0.64
CA VAL A 38 2.70 -8.04 2.04
C VAL A 38 1.31 -8.62 2.23
N PHE A 39 1.02 -9.05 3.44
CA PHE A 39 -0.33 -9.40 3.87
C PHE A 39 -0.55 -8.89 5.29
N TYR A 40 -1.80 -8.96 5.73
CA TYR A 40 -2.23 -8.50 7.03
C TYR A 40 -2.85 -9.66 7.79
N VAL A 41 -2.47 -9.80 9.06
CA VAL A 41 -3.10 -10.70 10.03
C VAL A 41 -3.35 -9.86 11.27
N GLU A 42 -4.59 -9.83 11.76
CA GLU A 42 -5.01 -8.99 12.89
C GLU A 42 -4.67 -7.51 12.70
N GLY A 43 -4.76 -7.00 11.46
CA GLY A 43 -4.36 -5.62 11.12
C GLY A 43 -2.85 -5.34 11.18
N ILE A 44 -2.02 -6.34 11.49
CA ILE A 44 -0.56 -6.23 11.50
C ILE A 44 -0.01 -6.60 10.13
N LYS A 45 0.88 -5.77 9.58
CA LYS A 45 1.53 -5.97 8.28
C LYS A 45 2.69 -6.94 8.38
N TYR A 46 2.64 -8.02 7.59
CA TYR A 46 3.69 -9.03 7.49
C TYR A 46 4.40 -8.97 6.13
N THR A 47 5.71 -9.19 6.17
CA THR A 47 6.59 -9.29 4.98
C THR A 47 7.41 -10.55 5.06
N GLN A 48 7.70 -11.17 3.91
CA GLN A 48 8.62 -12.31 3.84
C GLN A 48 10.00 -11.89 4.33
N TYR A 49 10.52 -12.59 5.34
CA TYR A 49 11.81 -12.31 5.96
C TYR A 49 12.87 -13.31 5.47
N ALA A 50 12.56 -14.60 5.53
CA ALA A 50 13.49 -15.66 5.14
C ALA A 50 12.77 -16.80 4.42
N ASP A 51 13.48 -17.44 3.49
CA ASP A 51 13.17 -18.77 3.01
C ASP A 51 14.07 -19.74 3.78
N LEU A 52 13.46 -20.56 4.64
CA LEU A 52 14.15 -21.51 5.52
C LEU A 52 14.47 -22.83 4.78
N GLY A 53 14.13 -22.92 3.49
CA GLY A 53 14.28 -24.13 2.68
C GLY A 53 13.15 -25.13 2.93
N GLN A 54 13.07 -26.16 2.07
CA GLN A 54 12.06 -27.23 2.14
C GLN A 54 10.60 -26.71 2.12
N GLY A 55 10.36 -25.60 1.42
CA GLY A 55 9.02 -24.99 1.32
C GLY A 55 8.57 -24.26 2.59
N ARG A 56 9.49 -23.93 3.52
CA ARG A 56 9.20 -23.16 4.74
C ARG A 56 9.58 -21.69 4.56
N LEU A 57 8.59 -20.82 4.71
CA LEU A 57 8.75 -19.37 4.63
C LEU A 57 8.52 -18.75 6.01
N GLU A 58 9.39 -17.84 6.42
CA GLU A 58 9.22 -17.02 7.62
C GLU A 58 8.72 -15.63 7.22
N TYR A 59 7.60 -15.21 7.81
CA TYR A 59 7.07 -13.88 7.69
C TYR A 59 7.18 -13.15 9.03
N ARG A 60 7.61 -11.88 8.97
CA ARG A 60 7.79 -11.06 10.16
C ARG A 60 6.96 -9.79 10.08
N ALA A 61 6.36 -9.43 11.21
CA ALA A 61 5.64 -8.18 11.37
C ALA A 61 6.59 -6.98 11.28
N PHE A 62 6.12 -5.90 10.66
CA PHE A 62 6.84 -4.63 10.69
C PHE A 62 7.03 -4.16 12.14
N LEU A 63 8.24 -3.69 12.49
CA LEU A 63 8.62 -3.27 13.85
C LEU A 63 8.49 -4.35 14.95
N ASN A 64 8.48 -5.65 14.60
CA ASN A 64 8.28 -6.76 15.55
C ASN A 64 7.01 -6.59 16.41
N ARG A 65 5.96 -5.96 15.86
CA ARG A 65 4.70 -5.72 16.56
C ARG A 65 3.80 -6.95 16.67
N GLY A 66 4.21 -8.09 16.11
CA GLY A 66 3.46 -9.34 16.09
C GLY A 66 4.38 -10.55 16.04
N GLU A 67 3.81 -11.70 16.39
CA GLU A 67 4.50 -13.00 16.38
C GLU A 67 4.91 -13.41 14.97
N PRO A 68 6.07 -14.06 14.78
CA PRO A 68 6.47 -14.55 13.47
C PRO A 68 5.48 -15.60 12.96
N ILE A 69 5.18 -15.54 11.67
CA ILE A 69 4.30 -16.49 10.99
C ILE A 69 5.18 -17.40 10.14
N TYR A 70 5.10 -18.70 10.40
CA TYR A 70 5.80 -19.71 9.60
C TYR A 70 4.82 -20.41 8.69
N VAL A 71 5.11 -20.45 7.39
CA VAL A 71 4.28 -21.12 6.40
C VAL A 71 5.07 -22.26 5.80
N GLN A 72 4.57 -23.49 5.94
CA GLN A 72 5.13 -24.66 5.31
C GLN A 72 4.22 -25.11 4.16
N THR A 73 4.76 -25.13 2.95
CA THR A 73 4.04 -25.56 1.75
C THR A 73 4.34 -27.03 1.47
N GLY A 74 3.37 -27.91 1.71
CA GLY A 74 3.37 -29.29 1.23
C GLY A 74 2.63 -29.44 -0.10
N GLU A 75 2.61 -30.65 -0.68
CA GLU A 75 1.92 -30.92 -1.96
C GLU A 75 0.40 -30.71 -1.86
N ASP A 76 -0.25 -31.23 -0.81
CA ASP A 76 -1.72 -31.16 -0.65
C ASP A 76 -2.19 -30.37 0.58
N VAL A 77 -1.27 -30.00 1.47
CA VAL A 77 -1.58 -29.27 2.71
C VAL A 77 -0.56 -28.16 2.91
N LYS A 78 -1.08 -26.95 3.13
CA LYS A 78 -0.28 -25.80 3.58
C LYS A 78 -0.48 -25.64 5.08
N ARG A 79 0.60 -25.47 5.82
CA ARG A 79 0.56 -25.33 7.28
C ARG A 79 1.03 -23.94 7.67
N VAL A 80 0.22 -23.24 8.46
CA VAL A 80 0.55 -21.93 9.02
C VAL A 80 0.76 -22.09 10.52
N VAL A 81 1.87 -21.57 11.05
CA VAL A 81 2.19 -21.61 12.48
C VAL A 81 2.34 -20.20 13.01
N ILE A 82 1.52 -19.84 14.00
CA ILE A 82 1.50 -18.52 14.64
C ILE A 82 1.47 -18.74 16.14
N SER A 83 2.38 -18.12 16.91
CA SER A 83 2.42 -18.24 18.37
C SER A 83 2.46 -19.69 18.90
N GLY A 84 2.98 -20.64 18.10
CA GLY A 84 3.00 -22.08 18.42
C GLY A 84 1.72 -22.86 18.08
N GLU A 85 0.65 -22.18 17.65
CA GLU A 85 -0.57 -22.81 17.14
C GLU A 85 -0.39 -23.21 15.68
N VAL A 86 -0.91 -24.37 15.30
CA VAL A 86 -0.76 -24.95 13.97
C VAL A 86 -2.12 -24.98 13.27
N PHE A 87 -2.19 -24.35 12.10
CA PHE A 87 -3.36 -24.30 11.24
C PHE A 87 -3.07 -25.05 9.94
N ASP A 88 -3.91 -26.03 9.61
CA ASP A 88 -3.79 -26.79 8.37
C ASP A 88 -4.79 -26.27 7.34
N ILE A 89 -4.30 -25.91 6.15
CA ILE A 89 -5.05 -25.30 5.07
C ILE A 89 -5.02 -26.23 3.87
N ARG A 90 -6.20 -26.65 3.43
CA ARG A 90 -6.38 -27.62 2.34
C ARG A 90 -7.16 -26.98 1.18
N PRO A 91 -6.64 -27.03 -0.05
CA PRO A 91 -7.42 -26.60 -1.21
C PRO A 91 -8.52 -27.63 -1.48
N ARG A 92 -9.79 -27.20 -1.48
CA ARG A 92 -10.98 -28.06 -1.71
C ARG A 92 -11.39 -28.13 -3.20
N GLY A 93 -10.56 -27.62 -4.10
CA GLY A 93 -10.82 -27.58 -5.55
C GLY A 93 -11.52 -26.30 -6.01
N VAL A 94 -11.71 -26.18 -7.33
CA VAL A 94 -12.25 -24.98 -8.00
C VAL A 94 -13.78 -24.97 -7.96
N ASP A 95 -14.37 -24.19 -7.06
CA ASP A 95 -15.81 -23.92 -7.08
C ASP A 95 -16.07 -22.72 -8.01
N SER A 96 -16.77 -22.97 -9.12
CA SER A 96 -17.39 -21.97 -10.01
C SER A 96 -16.56 -20.72 -10.31
N GLY A 97 -15.72 -20.80 -11.35
CA GLY A 97 -15.19 -19.60 -12.02
C GLY A 97 -13.71 -19.26 -11.78
N GLN A 98 -12.84 -20.26 -11.64
CA GLN A 98 -11.36 -20.18 -11.65
C GLN A 98 -10.64 -20.05 -10.31
N ARG A 99 -11.31 -20.12 -9.14
CA ARG A 99 -10.64 -19.98 -7.83
C ARG A 99 -10.93 -21.16 -6.91
N ALA A 100 -9.90 -21.64 -6.23
CA ALA A 100 -10.05 -22.73 -5.28
C ALA A 100 -10.70 -22.25 -3.99
N SER A 101 -11.65 -23.03 -3.47
CA SER A 101 -12.12 -22.92 -2.09
C SER A 101 -11.06 -23.52 -1.16
N TYR A 102 -10.93 -23.00 0.06
CA TYR A 102 -9.98 -23.50 1.06
C TYR A 102 -10.70 -23.99 2.30
N GLU A 103 -10.26 -25.11 2.82
CA GLU A 103 -10.66 -25.64 4.12
C GLU A 103 -9.56 -25.32 5.13
N VAL A 104 -9.93 -24.64 6.21
CA VAL A 104 -9.01 -24.21 7.28
C VAL A 104 -9.35 -24.98 8.55
N ILE A 105 -8.40 -25.77 9.03
CA ILE A 105 -8.54 -26.62 10.21
C ILE A 105 -7.77 -25.95 11.35
N PHE A 106 -8.48 -25.60 12.41
CA PHE A 106 -7.93 -24.99 13.63
C PHE A 106 -7.32 -26.06 14.54
N PRO A 107 -6.40 -25.67 15.45
CA PRO A 107 -5.80 -26.62 16.41
C PRO A 107 -6.84 -27.28 17.34
N GLU A 108 -7.99 -26.63 17.55
CA GLU A 108 -9.14 -27.17 18.29
C GLU A 108 -9.94 -28.25 17.52
N GLY A 109 -9.61 -28.48 16.24
CA GLY A 109 -10.33 -29.40 15.36
C GLY A 109 -11.52 -28.79 14.62
N LYS A 110 -11.89 -27.53 14.93
CA LYS A 110 -12.94 -26.79 14.19
C LYS A 110 -12.50 -26.52 12.76
N THR A 111 -13.41 -26.72 11.83
CA THR A 111 -13.15 -26.56 10.39
C THR A 111 -13.96 -25.42 9.80
N TYR A 112 -13.31 -24.54 9.03
CA TYR A 112 -13.96 -23.44 8.33
C TYR A 112 -13.74 -23.55 6.84
N LEU A 113 -14.78 -23.22 6.07
CA LEU A 113 -14.72 -23.18 4.62
C LEU A 113 -14.61 -21.73 4.15
N VAL A 114 -13.49 -21.41 3.52
CA VAL A 114 -13.18 -20.09 2.98
C VAL A 114 -13.36 -20.11 1.47
N LYS A 115 -14.37 -19.39 0.98
CA LYS A 115 -14.68 -19.26 -0.44
C LYS A 115 -14.20 -17.91 -0.98
N PRO A 116 -13.59 -17.88 -2.17
CA PRO A 116 -13.20 -16.62 -2.81
C PRO A 116 -14.46 -15.81 -3.18
N PHE A 117 -14.43 -14.50 -2.93
CA PHE A 117 -15.49 -13.55 -3.29
C PHE A 117 -14.90 -12.30 -3.95
N GLY A 118 -15.22 -12.08 -5.22
CA GLY A 118 -14.60 -11.03 -6.02
C GLY A 118 -13.10 -11.25 -6.22
N ASP A 119 -12.33 -10.18 -6.41
CA ASP A 119 -10.91 -10.28 -6.77
C ASP A 119 -9.96 -10.53 -5.62
N LYS A 120 -10.29 -10.07 -4.41
CA LYS A 120 -9.42 -10.15 -3.22
C LYS A 120 -10.19 -10.39 -1.92
N GLY A 121 -11.50 -10.63 -2.00
CA GLY A 121 -12.35 -10.90 -0.85
C GLY A 121 -12.51 -12.39 -0.61
N PHE A 122 -12.88 -12.73 0.60
CA PHE A 122 -13.24 -14.09 1.00
C PHE A 122 -14.55 -14.07 1.78
N LEU A 123 -15.28 -15.17 1.70
CA LEU A 123 -16.43 -15.46 2.54
C LEU A 123 -16.10 -16.70 3.36
N THR A 124 -16.16 -16.57 4.68
CA THR A 124 -15.91 -17.65 5.61
C THR A 124 -17.23 -18.29 6.03
N TYR A 125 -17.27 -19.61 6.06
CA TYR A 125 -18.41 -20.41 6.46
C TYR A 125 -18.00 -21.38 7.56
N ASP A 126 -18.85 -21.56 8.56
CA ASP A 126 -18.66 -22.56 9.60
C ASP A 126 -19.09 -23.97 9.15
N GLU A 127 -18.98 -24.95 10.04
CA GLU A 127 -19.37 -26.34 9.81
C GLU A 127 -20.87 -26.51 9.53
N LYS A 128 -21.71 -25.56 9.95
CA LYS A 128 -23.15 -25.54 9.70
C LYS A 128 -23.51 -24.87 8.38
N GLY A 129 -22.53 -24.31 7.68
CA GLY A 129 -22.72 -23.53 6.45
C GLY A 129 -23.23 -22.11 6.70
N GLU A 130 -23.19 -21.64 7.94
CA GLU A 130 -23.51 -20.26 8.29
C GLU A 130 -22.32 -19.35 7.96
N ARG A 131 -22.61 -18.17 7.44
CA ARG A 131 -21.56 -17.19 7.11
C ARG A 131 -21.02 -16.60 8.40
N VAL A 132 -19.71 -16.79 8.62
CA VAL A 132 -18.98 -16.13 9.69
C VAL A 132 -18.49 -14.79 9.12
N LEU A 133 -19.06 -13.69 9.60
CA LEU A 133 -18.49 -12.38 9.30
C LEU A 133 -17.18 -12.22 10.06
N PRO A 134 -16.14 -11.64 9.44
CA PRO A 134 -14.94 -11.26 10.17
C PRO A 134 -15.36 -10.35 11.32
N GLY A 135 -15.01 -10.72 12.54
CA GLY A 135 -15.32 -9.94 13.73
C GLY A 135 -14.76 -8.54 13.57
N PHE A 136 -15.62 -7.52 13.65
CA PHE A 136 -15.16 -6.14 13.72
C PHE A 136 -14.41 -5.96 15.05
N ARG A 137 -13.08 -5.91 14.99
CA ARG A 137 -12.27 -5.50 16.14
C ARG A 137 -12.40 -4.00 16.30
N ILE A 138 -13.17 -3.58 17.30
CA ILE A 138 -13.29 -2.16 17.65
C ILE A 138 -12.06 -1.82 18.49
N ILE A 139 -11.16 -1.02 17.92
CA ILE A 139 -10.06 -0.40 18.67
C ILE A 139 -10.69 0.70 19.55
N SER A 140 -11.21 0.31 20.71
CA SER A 140 -11.70 1.23 21.73
C SER A 140 -10.51 1.83 22.47
N GLY A 141 -10.01 2.95 21.95
CA GLY A 141 -9.16 3.88 22.70
C GLY A 141 -7.71 3.41 22.92
N GLY A 142 -6.78 4.02 22.18
CA GLY A 142 -5.39 4.23 22.57
C GLY A 142 -4.63 3.06 23.21
N ILE A 143 -3.77 2.43 22.41
CA ILE A 143 -2.73 1.48 22.84
C ILE A 143 -3.29 0.13 23.32
N GLY A 144 -3.47 -0.77 22.35
CA GLY A 144 -3.01 -2.15 22.52
C GLY A 144 -3.93 -3.15 23.22
N GLN A 145 -5.25 -3.10 23.01
CA GLN A 145 -6.07 -4.27 23.32
C GLN A 145 -7.19 -4.44 22.30
N ASP A 146 -7.05 -5.50 21.49
CA ASP A 146 -8.10 -6.01 20.62
C ASP A 146 -9.10 -6.74 21.52
N ASP A 147 -10.18 -6.06 21.88
CA ASP A 147 -11.26 -6.70 22.63
C ASP A 147 -12.08 -7.56 21.66
N VAL A 148 -11.84 -8.87 21.70
CA VAL A 148 -12.61 -9.85 20.93
C VAL A 148 -14.04 -9.79 21.48
N SER A 149 -14.94 -9.18 20.71
CA SER A 149 -16.32 -8.90 21.15
C SER A 149 -17.15 -10.17 21.39
N ASP A 150 -16.66 -11.34 20.97
CA ASP A 150 -17.34 -12.63 21.13
C ASP A 150 -16.31 -13.77 21.37
N PRO A 151 -16.27 -14.40 22.56
CA PRO A 151 -15.36 -15.51 22.87
C PRO A 151 -15.64 -16.78 22.04
N ALA A 152 -16.77 -16.85 21.34
CA ALA A 152 -17.05 -17.93 20.40
C ALA A 152 -16.37 -17.75 19.03
N GLN A 153 -15.87 -16.55 18.72
CA GLN A 153 -15.18 -16.28 17.47
C GLN A 153 -13.71 -16.72 17.54
N PRO A 154 -13.19 -17.33 16.46
CA PRO A 154 -11.79 -17.75 16.42
C PRO A 154 -10.86 -16.55 16.57
N ARG A 155 -9.75 -16.75 17.28
CA ARG A 155 -8.72 -15.72 17.49
C ARG A 155 -8.24 -15.14 16.17
N TYR A 156 -7.93 -15.98 15.19
CA TYR A 156 -7.53 -15.57 13.85
C TYR A 156 -8.69 -15.75 12.87
N ASP A 157 -8.92 -14.77 11.99
CA ASP A 157 -9.90 -14.94 10.91
C ASP A 157 -9.39 -16.03 9.95
N PRO A 158 -10.19 -17.08 9.67
CA PRO A 158 -9.82 -18.11 8.69
C PRO A 158 -9.40 -17.54 7.33
N SER A 159 -9.96 -16.39 6.92
CA SER A 159 -9.58 -15.76 5.66
C SER A 159 -8.14 -15.23 5.66
N GLU A 160 -7.70 -14.64 6.77
CA GLU A 160 -6.33 -14.13 6.94
C GLU A 160 -5.29 -15.26 6.94
N LEU A 161 -5.65 -16.43 7.50
CA LEU A 161 -4.81 -17.63 7.45
C LEU A 161 -4.61 -18.15 6.02
N VAL A 162 -5.67 -18.12 5.19
CA VAL A 162 -5.59 -18.48 3.77
C VAL A 162 -4.71 -17.49 3.00
N VAL A 163 -4.84 -16.19 3.28
CA VAL A 163 -3.98 -15.16 2.68
C VAL A 163 -2.52 -15.37 3.07
N ALA A 164 -2.24 -15.67 4.34
CA ALA A 164 -0.88 -15.95 4.81
C ALA A 164 -0.28 -17.21 4.15
N ALA A 165 -1.10 -18.24 3.91
CA ALA A 165 -0.64 -19.48 3.30
C ALA A 165 -0.37 -19.40 1.79
N ASP A 166 -1.01 -18.47 1.09
CA ASP A 166 -0.86 -18.35 -0.36
C ASP A 166 -0.33 -16.97 -0.80
N ALA A 167 0.92 -16.98 -1.29
CA ALA A 167 1.62 -15.81 -1.81
C ALA A 167 0.93 -15.15 -3.03
N TRP A 168 -0.06 -15.82 -3.64
CA TRP A 168 -0.91 -15.23 -4.66
C TRP A 168 -1.80 -14.10 -4.10
N PHE A 169 -2.28 -14.23 -2.87
CA PHE A 169 -3.17 -13.25 -2.25
C PHE A 169 -2.42 -12.09 -1.58
N HIS A 170 -1.10 -12.17 -1.48
CA HIS A 170 -0.31 -11.07 -0.96
C HIS A 170 -0.42 -9.85 -1.88
N VAL A 171 -0.71 -8.70 -1.28
CA VAL A 171 -0.84 -7.43 -1.99
C VAL A 171 0.52 -6.77 -2.14
N GLN A 172 0.66 -5.92 -3.17
CA GLN A 172 1.83 -5.05 -3.27
C GLN A 172 1.85 -4.09 -2.08
N ASN A 173 3.06 -3.79 -1.64
CA ASN A 173 3.31 -2.87 -0.54
C ASN A 173 2.97 -1.42 -0.95
N GLY A 174 1.74 -0.99 -0.72
CA GLY A 174 1.25 0.33 -1.15
C GLY A 174 0.98 0.41 -2.66
N SER A 175 0.89 1.63 -3.19
CA SER A 175 0.60 1.88 -4.61
C SER A 175 1.61 2.83 -5.24
N ILE A 176 2.35 2.33 -6.24
CA ILE A 176 3.28 3.14 -7.03
C ILE A 176 2.58 4.26 -7.80
N GLY A 177 1.31 4.06 -8.19
CA GLY A 177 0.52 5.10 -8.87
C GLY A 177 0.27 6.30 -7.96
N PHE A 178 -0.12 6.04 -6.70
CA PHE A 178 -0.32 7.10 -5.71
C PHE A 178 1.01 7.76 -5.30
N PHE A 179 2.12 7.01 -5.30
CA PHE A 179 3.45 7.58 -5.10
C PHE A 179 3.81 8.62 -6.17
N LEU A 180 3.68 8.26 -7.45
CA LEU A 180 3.99 9.14 -8.57
C LEU A 180 3.06 10.36 -8.59
N LEU A 181 1.78 10.17 -8.29
CA LEU A 181 0.81 11.25 -8.15
C LEU A 181 1.21 12.21 -7.02
N ALA A 182 1.51 11.69 -5.83
CA ALA A 182 1.91 12.50 -4.69
C ALA A 182 3.18 13.29 -5.01
N LEU A 183 4.20 12.65 -5.58
CA LEU A 183 5.45 13.32 -5.98
C LEU A 183 5.21 14.42 -7.03
N GLY A 184 4.42 14.13 -8.06
CA GLY A 184 4.06 15.12 -9.08
C GLY A 184 3.31 16.32 -8.51
N MET A 185 2.34 16.07 -7.62
CA MET A 185 1.62 17.13 -6.91
C MET A 185 2.54 17.92 -5.98
N LEU A 186 3.50 17.28 -5.31
CA LEU A 186 4.46 17.96 -4.44
C LEU A 186 5.32 18.93 -5.25
N ILE A 187 5.87 18.46 -6.38
CA ILE A 187 6.69 19.28 -7.28
C ILE A 187 5.87 20.43 -7.83
N TYR A 188 4.65 20.15 -8.30
CA TYR A 188 3.72 21.17 -8.80
C TYR A 188 3.41 22.24 -7.73
N ALA A 189 3.06 21.81 -6.51
CA ALA A 189 2.73 22.70 -5.41
C ALA A 189 3.94 23.52 -4.94
N TRP A 190 5.13 22.89 -4.87
CA TRP A 190 6.39 23.57 -4.57
C TRP A 190 6.72 24.63 -5.62
N CYS A 191 6.56 24.31 -6.91
CA CYS A 191 6.79 25.25 -7.98
C CYS A 191 5.81 26.42 -7.93
N GLY A 192 4.53 26.14 -7.67
CA GLY A 192 3.48 27.14 -7.46
C GLY A 192 3.71 28.00 -6.22
N PHE A 193 4.39 27.50 -5.21
CA PHE A 193 4.75 28.25 -4.00
C PHE A 193 5.98 29.16 -4.22
N ARG A 194 7.03 28.64 -4.88
CA ARG A 194 8.38 29.24 -4.87
C ARG A 194 8.75 30.05 -6.12
N TYR A 195 8.25 29.68 -7.29
CA TYR A 195 8.72 30.23 -8.56
C TYR A 195 7.67 31.12 -9.22
N GLU A 196 7.93 32.44 -9.23
CA GLU A 196 7.02 33.42 -9.83
C GLU A 196 6.84 33.22 -11.34
N ALA A 197 7.88 32.79 -12.05
CA ALA A 197 7.78 32.44 -13.47
C ALA A 197 6.77 31.31 -13.72
N PHE A 198 6.70 30.33 -12.82
CA PHE A 198 5.73 29.24 -12.89
C PHE A 198 4.32 29.71 -12.55
N GLN A 199 4.17 30.60 -11.56
CA GLN A 199 2.90 31.23 -11.22
C GLN A 199 2.35 32.05 -12.41
N ARG A 200 3.18 32.87 -13.05
CA ARG A 200 2.81 33.63 -14.25
C ARG A 200 2.45 32.71 -15.42
N PHE A 201 3.20 31.62 -15.62
CA PHE A 201 2.86 30.61 -16.62
C PHE A 201 1.47 29.98 -16.37
N LEU A 202 1.20 29.55 -15.13
CA LEU A 202 -0.10 29.00 -14.74
C LEU A 202 -1.23 30.01 -14.88
N PHE A 203 -0.95 31.29 -14.63
CA PHE A 203 -1.90 32.36 -14.88
C PHE A 203 -2.27 32.43 -16.36
N HIS A 204 -1.31 32.48 -17.27
CA HIS A 204 -1.59 32.61 -18.70
C HIS A 204 -2.21 31.36 -19.34
N ILE A 205 -1.98 30.16 -18.80
CA ILE A 205 -2.63 28.93 -19.29
C ILE A 205 -4.04 28.72 -18.73
N SER A 206 -4.45 29.50 -17.72
CA SER A 206 -5.81 29.46 -17.17
C SER A 206 -6.83 29.85 -18.23
N SER A 207 -7.86 29.01 -18.41
CA SER A 207 -8.91 29.20 -19.42
C SER A 207 -9.63 30.55 -19.29
N SER A 208 -9.79 31.05 -18.06
CA SER A 208 -10.36 32.38 -17.77
C SER A 208 -9.57 33.54 -18.39
N ASN A 209 -8.27 33.37 -18.59
CA ASN A 209 -7.38 34.41 -19.10
C ASN A 209 -7.24 34.38 -20.62
N TRP A 210 -7.71 33.34 -21.29
CA TRP A 210 -7.67 33.24 -22.76
C TRP A 210 -8.68 34.16 -23.45
N MET A 211 -9.68 34.63 -22.71
CA MET A 211 -10.73 35.53 -23.22
C MET A 211 -10.42 37.02 -22.97
N ILE A 212 -9.31 37.33 -22.31
CA ILE A 212 -8.93 38.69 -21.90
C ILE A 212 -7.72 39.13 -22.72
N VAL A 213 -7.76 40.35 -23.26
CA VAL A 213 -6.62 40.94 -23.97
C VAL A 213 -5.60 41.44 -22.95
N ASN A 214 -4.37 40.89 -22.99
CA ASN A 214 -3.26 41.21 -22.08
C ASN A 214 -3.61 41.07 -20.59
N PRO A 215 -3.93 39.85 -20.11
CA PRO A 215 -4.22 39.63 -18.69
C PRO A 215 -2.93 39.76 -17.87
N GLU A 216 -2.97 40.55 -16.80
CA GLU A 216 -1.85 40.68 -15.84
C GLU A 216 -2.22 40.06 -14.48
N PRO A 217 -1.32 39.25 -13.88
CA PRO A 217 -1.55 38.66 -12.57
C PRO A 217 -1.52 39.73 -11.47
N SER A 218 -2.53 39.72 -10.61
CA SER A 218 -2.61 40.60 -9.44
C SER A 218 -1.74 40.11 -8.28
N ASP A 219 -1.39 41.01 -7.36
CA ASP A 219 -0.70 40.63 -6.11
C ASP A 219 -1.50 39.61 -5.30
N PHE A 220 -2.83 39.70 -5.35
CA PHE A 220 -3.71 38.72 -4.73
C PHE A 220 -3.57 37.33 -5.38
N TYR A 221 -3.41 37.24 -6.70
CA TYR A 221 -3.14 35.98 -7.38
C TYR A 221 -1.84 35.33 -6.88
N PHE A 222 -0.75 36.09 -6.80
CA PHE A 222 0.52 35.58 -6.29
C PHE A 222 0.44 35.14 -4.82
N PHE A 223 -0.31 35.87 -3.99
CA PHE A 223 -0.59 35.46 -2.62
C PHE A 223 -1.36 34.13 -2.56
N MET A 224 -2.42 34.00 -3.37
CA MET A 224 -3.22 32.77 -3.45
C MET A 224 -2.42 31.57 -3.98
N CYS A 225 -1.49 31.78 -4.92
CA CYS A 225 -0.57 30.72 -5.35
C CYS A 225 0.29 30.19 -4.20
N LYS A 226 0.77 31.07 -3.30
CA LYS A 226 1.55 30.64 -2.13
C LYS A 226 0.70 29.86 -1.15
N VAL A 227 -0.50 30.36 -0.82
CA VAL A 227 -1.44 29.67 0.07
C VAL A 227 -1.83 28.30 -0.50
N GLY A 228 -2.24 28.27 -1.77
CA GLY A 228 -2.57 27.03 -2.48
C GLY A 228 -1.40 26.07 -2.60
N GLY A 229 -0.17 26.57 -2.77
CA GLY A 229 1.05 25.77 -2.77
C GLY A 229 1.28 25.07 -1.42
N ILE A 230 1.09 25.75 -0.29
CA ILE A 230 1.20 25.14 1.05
C ILE A 230 0.17 24.03 1.23
N PHE A 231 -1.11 24.29 0.92
CA PHE A 231 -2.16 23.28 0.99
C PHE A 231 -1.90 22.10 0.05
N GLY A 232 -1.44 22.37 -1.18
CA GLY A 232 -1.10 21.34 -2.15
C GLY A 232 0.04 20.43 -1.69
N MET A 233 1.07 21.00 -1.04
CA MET A 233 2.14 20.21 -0.43
C MET A 233 1.60 19.33 0.71
N GLY A 234 0.75 19.88 1.59
CA GLY A 234 0.11 19.11 2.66
C GLY A 234 -0.76 17.96 2.14
N PHE A 235 -1.55 18.20 1.10
CA PHE A 235 -2.40 17.19 0.47
C PHE A 235 -1.58 16.10 -0.23
N SER A 236 -0.48 16.47 -0.89
CA SER A 236 0.47 15.51 -1.47
C SER A 236 1.05 14.58 -0.41
N LEU A 237 1.48 15.12 0.74
CA LEU A 237 1.97 14.32 1.86
C LEU A 237 0.89 13.39 2.39
N TRP A 238 -0.36 13.87 2.50
CA TRP A 238 -1.48 13.02 2.92
C TRP A 238 -1.70 11.85 1.97
N ILE A 239 -1.73 12.07 0.64
CA ILE A 239 -1.83 10.97 -0.34
C ILE A 239 -0.67 9.98 -0.18
N PHE A 240 0.55 10.49 0.01
CA PHE A 240 1.73 9.65 0.18
C PHE A 240 1.59 8.72 1.41
N PHE A 241 1.23 9.26 2.57
CA PHE A 241 1.10 8.45 3.79
C PHE A 241 -0.16 7.59 3.82
N ALA A 242 -1.27 8.05 3.26
CA ALA A 242 -2.53 7.34 3.33
C ALA A 242 -2.68 6.25 2.26
N HIS A 243 -2.06 6.42 1.08
CA HIS A 243 -2.33 5.57 -0.08
C HIS A 243 -1.08 5.03 -0.78
N ALA A 244 0.07 5.71 -0.64
CA ALA A 244 1.31 5.26 -1.29
C ALA A 244 2.13 4.30 -0.41
N LEU A 245 2.06 4.39 0.91
CA LEU A 245 2.78 3.51 1.86
C LEU A 245 1.96 2.31 2.32
#